data_AF-A0A5C6CSW3-F1
#
_entry.id   AF-A0A5C6CSW3-F1
#
_cell.length_a   1.000
_cell.length_b   1.000
_cell.length_c   1.000
_cell.angle_alpha   90.00
_cell.angle_beta   90.00
_cell.angle_gamma   90.00
#
_symmetry.space_group_name_H-M   'P 1'
#
loop_
_entity.id
_entity.type
_entity.pdbx_description
1 polymer ?
#
loop_
_entity_poly.entity_id
_entity_poly.type
_entity_poly.pdbx_seq_one_letter_code
_entity_poly.pdbx_strand_id
1 'polypeptide(L)'
;MNLISISSPMKMLAFLNPVLILLCAIPGYLTAADPLPSWNDGPAKTAIIEFVESLTMDGSPKFIEEADRIATFDNDGCLWCENPMPFQLAYTMDAVKEKVAANPKLKDDPMVQAGLKGDFGTLLADGTRGCCSSQRSRTRE
;
A
#
# COMPACT_ATOMS: atom_id res chain seq x y z
N MET A 1 -84.49 -36.13 0.38
CA MET A 1 -83.99 -35.17 1.40
C MET A 1 -82.74 -34.52 0.84
N ASN A 2 -82.74 -33.20 0.80
CA ASN A 2 -81.66 -32.32 0.33
C ASN A 2 -80.33 -32.56 1.06
N LEU A 3 -79.25 -32.01 0.47
CA LEU A 3 -78.00 -31.47 1.04
C LEU A 3 -76.80 -31.92 0.16
N ILE A 4 -75.85 -31.13 -0.34
CA ILE A 4 -75.40 -29.73 -0.21
C ILE A 4 -74.58 -29.38 -1.48
N SER A 5 -74.77 -28.17 -1.98
CA SER A 5 -73.88 -27.47 -2.93
C SER A 5 -72.65 -26.92 -2.18
N ILE A 6 -71.43 -27.21 -2.65
CA ILE A 6 -70.23 -26.48 -2.25
C ILE A 6 -69.49 -26.09 -3.53
N SER A 7 -69.69 -24.84 -3.94
CA SER A 7 -68.87 -24.15 -4.94
C SER A 7 -67.47 -23.89 -4.35
N SER A 8 -66.41 -24.24 -5.08
CA SER A 8 -65.04 -23.88 -4.73
C SER A 8 -64.77 -22.40 -5.04
N PRO A 9 -64.27 -21.58 -4.10
CA PRO A 9 -63.74 -20.26 -4.42
C PRO A 9 -62.22 -20.35 -4.58
N MET A 10 -61.74 -21.04 -5.62
CA MET A 10 -60.30 -21.11 -5.92
C MET A 10 -59.92 -20.11 -7.02
N LYS A 11 -60.17 -18.81 -6.78
CA LYS A 11 -59.73 -17.73 -7.69
C LYS A 11 -59.21 -16.47 -6.98
N MET A 12 -58.96 -16.52 -5.68
CA MET A 12 -58.52 -15.34 -4.92
C MET A 12 -57.09 -15.47 -4.39
N LEU A 13 -56.18 -16.04 -5.18
CA LEU A 13 -54.74 -16.08 -4.86
C LEU A 13 -53.85 -15.81 -6.09
N ALA A 14 -54.32 -14.99 -7.04
CA ALA A 14 -53.61 -14.69 -8.29
C ALA A 14 -53.15 -13.21 -8.40
N PHE A 15 -52.91 -12.52 -7.28
CA PHE A 15 -52.43 -11.13 -7.31
C PHE A 15 -51.33 -10.83 -6.29
N LEU A 16 -50.51 -11.82 -5.93
CA LEU A 16 -49.24 -11.57 -5.24
C LEU A 16 -48.15 -11.21 -6.26
N ASN A 17 -48.16 -9.92 -6.60
CA ASN A 17 -46.98 -9.06 -6.75
C ASN A 17 -46.06 -9.25 -7.99
N PRO A 18 -46.42 -8.72 -9.18
CA PRO A 18 -45.48 -8.59 -10.29
C PRO A 18 -44.37 -7.55 -10.03
N VAL A 19 -44.49 -6.70 -8.98
CA VAL A 19 -43.47 -5.71 -8.60
C VAL A 19 -42.26 -6.38 -7.94
N LEU A 20 -42.45 -7.54 -7.28
CA LEU A 20 -41.35 -8.26 -6.64
C LEU A 20 -40.41 -8.95 -7.64
N ILE A 21 -40.93 -9.38 -8.80
CA ILE A 21 -40.12 -10.02 -9.85
C ILE A 21 -39.29 -8.97 -10.61
N LEU A 22 -39.80 -7.74 -10.74
CA LEU A 22 -39.09 -6.65 -11.43
C LEU A 22 -37.88 -6.14 -10.63
N LEU A 23 -37.89 -6.26 -9.30
CA LEU A 23 -36.77 -5.85 -8.44
C LEU A 23 -35.56 -6.80 -8.51
N CYS A 24 -35.77 -8.06 -8.88
CA CYS A 24 -34.68 -9.06 -9.04
C CYS A 24 -33.99 -8.99 -10.41
N ALA A 25 -34.51 -8.20 -11.36
CA ALA A 25 -33.97 -8.11 -12.72
C ALA A 25 -33.01 -6.93 -12.92
N ILE A 26 -32.59 -6.24 -11.85
CA ILE A 26 -31.46 -5.31 -11.93
C ILE A 26 -30.21 -6.19 -11.88
N PRO A 27 -29.43 -6.32 -12.98
CA PRO A 27 -28.10 -6.86 -12.87
C PRO A 27 -27.37 -5.88 -11.96
N GLY A 28 -27.11 -6.29 -10.73
CA GLY A 28 -26.14 -5.60 -9.90
C GLY A 28 -24.83 -5.71 -10.66
N TYR A 29 -24.45 -4.65 -11.37
CA TYR A 29 -23.10 -4.49 -11.86
C TYR A 29 -22.23 -4.37 -10.61
N LEU A 30 -21.86 -5.51 -10.03
CA LEU A 30 -20.70 -5.61 -9.17
C LEU A 30 -19.50 -5.39 -10.09
N THR A 31 -19.29 -4.14 -10.51
CA THR A 31 -18.00 -3.75 -11.07
C THR A 31 -17.02 -3.91 -9.93
N ALA A 32 -16.01 -4.76 -10.09
CA ALA A 32 -14.88 -4.75 -9.18
C ALA A 32 -14.42 -3.28 -9.04
N ALA A 33 -14.21 -2.83 -7.80
CA ALA A 33 -13.71 -1.50 -7.56
C ALA A 33 -12.43 -1.31 -8.38
N ASP A 34 -12.23 -0.11 -8.96
CA ASP A 34 -10.98 0.22 -9.65
C ASP A 34 -9.81 -0.16 -8.73
N PRO A 35 -8.92 -1.09 -9.13
CA PRO A 35 -7.88 -1.60 -8.25
C PRO A 35 -6.85 -0.52 -7.86
N LEU A 36 -6.76 0.56 -8.64
CA LEU A 36 -5.80 1.65 -8.43
C LEU A 36 -6.50 3.03 -8.53
N PRO A 37 -7.41 3.37 -7.59
CA PRO A 37 -8.29 4.53 -7.72
C PRO A 37 -7.57 5.88 -7.55
N SER A 38 -6.36 5.87 -6.97
CA SER A 38 -5.50 7.06 -6.83
C SER A 38 -4.52 7.24 -8.01
N TRP A 39 -4.57 6.35 -9.00
CA TRP A 39 -3.72 6.42 -10.19
C TRP A 39 -4.48 7.04 -11.36
N ASN A 40 -3.87 8.04 -12.00
CA ASN A 40 -4.37 8.57 -13.26
C ASN A 40 -4.37 7.48 -14.32
N ASP A 41 -5.38 7.49 -15.19
CA ASP A 41 -5.40 6.61 -16.36
C ASP A 41 -4.25 6.97 -17.30
N GLY A 42 -3.45 5.97 -17.65
CA GLY A 42 -2.26 6.16 -18.48
C GLY A 42 -1.36 4.93 -18.51
N PRO A 43 -0.26 5.00 -19.28
CA PRO A 43 0.60 3.85 -19.56
C PRO A 43 1.13 3.13 -18.31
N ALA A 44 1.42 3.88 -17.25
CA ALA A 44 1.92 3.31 -15.99
C ALA A 44 0.87 2.44 -15.28
N LYS A 45 -0.36 2.94 -15.11
CA LYS A 45 -1.47 2.19 -14.48
C LYS A 45 -1.78 0.93 -15.28
N THR A 46 -1.89 1.07 -16.60
CA THR A 46 -2.11 -0.06 -17.52
C THR A 46 -1.00 -1.10 -17.42
N ALA A 47 0.26 -0.70 -17.47
CA ALA A 47 1.38 -1.63 -17.39
C ALA A 47 1.43 -2.39 -16.07
N ILE A 48 1.12 -1.74 -14.93
CA ILE A 48 1.07 -2.40 -13.62
C ILE A 48 -0.04 -3.46 -13.59
N ILE A 49 -1.25 -3.12 -14.05
CA ILE A 49 -2.39 -4.03 -14.06
C ILE A 49 -2.11 -5.23 -14.98
N GLU A 50 -1.70 -4.97 -16.23
CA GLU A 50 -1.40 -6.04 -17.20
C GLU A 50 -0.26 -6.94 -16.72
N PHE A 51 0.77 -6.36 -16.08
CA PHE A 51 1.86 -7.14 -15.50
C PHE A 51 1.32 -8.08 -14.42
N VAL A 52 0.60 -7.56 -13.43
CA VAL A 52 0.04 -8.37 -12.33
C VAL A 52 -0.92 -9.45 -12.85
N GLU A 53 -1.82 -9.11 -13.76
CA GLU A 53 -2.76 -10.08 -14.36
C GLU A 53 -2.01 -11.18 -15.13
N SER A 54 -0.99 -10.81 -15.89
CA SER A 54 -0.22 -11.79 -16.67
C SER A 54 0.52 -12.81 -15.80
N LEU A 55 0.88 -12.44 -14.57
CA LEU A 55 1.60 -13.31 -13.62
C LEU A 55 0.67 -14.10 -12.69
N THR A 56 -0.57 -13.66 -12.51
CA THR A 56 -1.51 -14.24 -11.54
C THR A 56 -2.64 -15.05 -12.16
N MET A 57 -2.87 -14.92 -13.48
CA MET A 57 -3.94 -15.63 -14.17
C MET A 57 -3.57 -17.10 -14.46
N ASP A 58 -4.38 -18.02 -13.95
CA ASP A 58 -4.24 -19.46 -14.18
C ASP A 58 -4.20 -19.78 -15.69
N GLY A 59 -3.23 -20.59 -16.10
CA GLY A 59 -3.01 -20.95 -17.50
C GLY A 59 -2.30 -19.88 -18.34
N SER A 60 -1.94 -18.72 -17.76
CA SER A 60 -1.04 -17.78 -18.41
C SER A 60 0.34 -18.42 -18.63
N PRO A 61 0.98 -18.24 -19.80
CA PRO A 61 2.35 -18.71 -20.02
C PRO A 61 3.38 -17.97 -19.14
N LYS A 62 2.99 -16.87 -18.50
CA LYS A 62 3.82 -16.09 -17.57
C LYS A 62 3.43 -16.29 -16.10
N PHE A 63 2.53 -17.23 -15.79
CA PHE A 63 2.07 -17.47 -14.43
C PHE A 63 3.24 -17.76 -13.48
N ILE A 64 3.20 -17.14 -12.29
CA ILE A 64 4.17 -17.35 -11.22
C ILE A 64 3.41 -17.83 -9.97
N GLU A 65 3.91 -18.87 -9.32
CA GLU A 65 3.39 -19.38 -8.05
C GLU A 65 3.38 -18.27 -6.98
N GLU A 66 2.38 -18.29 -6.09
CA GLU A 66 2.19 -17.24 -5.08
C GLU A 66 3.45 -16.96 -4.23
N ALA A 67 4.18 -18.02 -3.87
CA ALA A 67 5.38 -17.93 -3.06
C ALA A 67 6.52 -17.13 -3.71
N ASP A 68 6.53 -17.04 -5.04
CA ASP A 68 7.59 -16.40 -5.82
C ASP A 68 7.22 -14.98 -6.28
N ARG A 69 6.02 -14.48 -5.91
CA ARG A 69 5.53 -13.14 -6.27
C ARG A 69 6.12 -12.06 -5.37
N ILE A 70 7.42 -11.81 -5.51
CA ILE A 70 8.15 -10.83 -4.68
C ILE A 70 8.35 -9.52 -5.46
N ALA A 71 7.91 -8.40 -4.89
CA ALA A 71 8.15 -7.05 -5.41
C ALA A 71 8.96 -6.22 -4.40
N THR A 72 9.97 -5.51 -4.89
CA THR A 72 10.82 -4.63 -4.08
C THR A 72 10.58 -3.17 -4.45
N PHE A 73 10.40 -2.32 -3.45
CA PHE A 73 10.24 -0.88 -3.60
C PHE A 73 11.35 -0.17 -2.86
N ASP A 74 11.88 0.90 -3.45
CA ASP A 74 12.68 1.84 -2.69
C ASP A 74 11.79 2.60 -1.69
N ASN A 75 12.38 3.24 -0.69
CA ASN A 75 11.63 3.98 0.32
C ASN A 75 11.62 5.48 0.03
N ASP A 76 12.78 6.14 0.18
CA ASP A 76 12.96 7.57 -0.03
C ASP A 76 12.66 7.94 -1.50
N GLY A 77 11.78 8.92 -1.72
CA GLY A 77 11.40 9.37 -3.06
C GLY A 77 10.44 8.43 -3.82
N CYS A 78 10.22 7.19 -3.34
CA CYS A 78 9.30 6.23 -3.94
C CYS A 78 8.02 6.05 -3.11
N LEU A 79 8.14 5.61 -1.86
CA LEU A 79 7.00 5.40 -0.96
C LEU A 79 6.66 6.66 -0.15
N TRP A 80 7.65 7.53 0.10
CA TRP A 80 7.46 8.79 0.83
C TRP A 80 8.37 9.90 0.32
N CYS A 81 8.04 11.14 0.69
CA CYS A 81 8.78 12.32 0.25
C CYS A 81 10.19 12.37 0.86
N GLU A 82 11.20 12.60 0.02
CA GLU A 82 12.61 12.78 0.43
C GLU A 82 13.09 14.23 0.37
N ASN A 83 12.31 15.14 -0.23
CA ASN A 83 12.65 16.54 -0.41
C ASN A 83 11.91 17.42 0.63
N PRO A 84 12.55 18.43 1.25
CA PRO A 84 13.91 18.95 1.05
C PRO A 84 15.02 18.19 1.77
N MET A 85 14.66 17.23 2.63
CA MET A 85 15.61 16.42 3.39
C MET A 85 15.00 15.05 3.69
N PRO A 86 15.75 13.94 3.55
CA PRO A 86 15.27 12.62 3.91
C PRO A 86 14.87 12.53 5.38
N PHE A 87 13.80 11.78 5.67
CA PHE A 87 13.25 11.68 7.01
C PHE A 87 14.27 11.14 8.03
N GLN A 88 15.07 10.14 7.64
CA GLN A 88 16.10 9.57 8.51
C GLN A 88 17.13 10.60 8.93
N LEU A 89 17.48 11.54 8.05
CA LEU A 89 18.43 12.60 8.36
C LEU A 89 17.82 13.61 9.33
N ALA A 90 16.58 14.05 9.09
CA ALA A 90 15.87 14.96 9.97
C ALA A 90 15.76 14.39 11.41
N TYR A 91 15.33 13.12 11.52
CA TYR A 91 15.27 12.43 12.81
C TYR A 91 16.64 12.34 13.49
N THR A 92 17.69 11.98 12.75
CA THR A 92 19.04 11.84 13.31
C THR A 92 19.55 13.16 13.87
N MET A 93 19.29 14.27 13.19
CA MET A 93 19.69 15.60 13.69
C MET A 93 18.99 15.94 15.01
N ASP A 94 17.72 15.61 15.17
CA ASP A 94 17.00 15.85 16.41
C ASP A 94 17.44 14.92 17.54
N ALA A 95 17.64 13.63 17.24
CA ALA A 95 18.16 12.65 18.19
C ALA A 95 19.58 13.00 18.69
N VAL A 96 20.43 13.53 17.82
CA VAL A 96 21.77 13.98 18.19
C VAL A 96 21.70 15.18 19.15
N LYS A 97 20.84 16.17 18.88
CA LYS A 97 20.66 17.31 19.78
C LYS A 97 20.22 16.86 21.18
N GLU A 98 19.27 15.94 21.26
CA GLU A 98 18.80 15.37 22.52
C GLU A 98 19.93 14.64 23.27
N LYS A 99 20.68 13.77 22.57
CA LYS A 99 21.80 13.02 23.17
C LYS A 99 22.93 13.92 23.64
N VAL A 100 23.23 15.00 22.92
CA VAL A 100 24.22 16.01 23.33
C VAL A 100 23.77 16.77 24.58
N ALA A 101 22.46 17.05 24.70
CA ALA A 101 21.91 17.64 25.92
C ALA A 101 22.03 16.68 27.13
N ALA A 102 21.81 15.39 26.91
CA ALA A 102 21.90 14.36 27.95
C ALA A 102 23.34 13.97 28.33
N ASN A 103 24.29 14.02 27.39
CA ASN A 103 25.69 13.68 27.61
C ASN A 103 26.64 14.73 27.01
N PRO A 104 27.11 15.70 27.82
CA PRO A 104 27.96 16.79 27.35
C PRO A 104 29.30 16.36 26.73
N LYS A 105 29.80 15.15 27.06
CA LYS A 105 31.06 14.63 26.48
C LYS A 105 30.97 14.41 24.97
N LEU A 106 29.76 14.24 24.44
CA LEU A 106 29.53 14.11 22.99
C LEU A 106 29.81 15.41 22.24
N LYS A 107 29.91 16.56 22.92
CA LYS A 107 30.30 17.83 22.29
C LYS A 107 31.74 17.84 21.82
N ASP A 108 32.60 17.02 22.40
CA ASP A 108 34.02 16.99 22.04
C ASP A 108 34.30 16.08 20.84
N ASP A 109 33.30 15.32 20.38
CA ASP A 109 33.42 14.45 19.21
C ASP A 109 33.34 15.28 17.91
N PRO A 110 34.37 15.24 17.04
CA PRO A 110 34.40 16.00 15.79
C PRO A 110 33.25 15.65 14.83
N MET A 111 32.71 14.42 14.88
CA MET A 111 31.60 14.00 14.03
C MET A 111 30.26 14.55 14.51
N VAL A 112 30.06 14.63 15.82
CA VAL A 112 28.87 15.27 16.41
C VAL A 112 28.88 16.77 16.13
N GLN A 113 30.05 17.40 16.22
CA GLN A 113 30.22 18.81 15.86
C GLN A 113 29.95 19.07 14.37
N ALA A 114 30.41 18.20 13.47
CA ALA A 114 30.11 18.30 12.04
C ALA A 114 28.61 18.15 11.76
N GLY A 115 27.93 17.19 12.40
CA GLY A 115 26.49 16.99 12.26
C GLY A 115 25.63 18.13 12.82
N LEU A 116 26.04 18.74 13.94
CA LEU A 116 25.36 19.92 14.48
C LEU A 116 25.55 21.18 13.61
N LYS A 117 26.70 21.28 12.93
CA LYS A 117 26.99 22.40 12.00
C LYS A 117 26.37 22.20 10.60
N GLY A 118 25.74 21.05 10.34
CA GLY A 118 25.19 20.72 9.03
C GLY A 118 26.26 20.51 7.96
N ASP A 119 27.48 20.18 8.36
CA ASP A 119 28.59 19.92 7.44
C ASP A 119 28.51 18.49 6.88
N PHE A 120 27.58 18.30 5.94
CA PHE A 120 27.38 17.02 5.27
C PHE A 120 28.61 16.60 4.45
N GLY A 121 29.44 17.56 4.00
CA GLY A 121 30.70 17.27 3.30
C GLY A 121 31.66 16.50 4.20
N THR A 122 31.86 16.97 5.43
CA THR A 122 32.72 16.28 6.43
C THR A 122 32.09 14.96 6.92
N LEU A 123 30.76 14.91 7.07
CA LEU A 123 30.06 13.66 7.45
C LEU A 123 30.14 12.56 6.38
N LEU A 124 30.16 12.94 5.10
CA LEU A 124 30.21 12.02 3.96
C LEU A 124 31.66 11.74 3.49
N ALA A 125 32.62 12.61 3.79
CA ALA A 125 34.03 12.46 3.43
C ALA A 125 34.67 11.19 4.00
N ASP A 126 34.16 10.67 5.12
CA ASP A 126 34.60 9.41 5.70
C ASP A 126 34.00 8.16 5.01
N GLY A 127 33.28 8.36 3.90
CA GLY A 127 32.79 7.34 2.96
C GLY A 127 31.74 6.36 3.50
N THR A 128 31.67 6.13 4.81
CA THR A 128 30.81 5.11 5.43
C THR A 128 30.59 5.27 6.94
N ARG A 129 31.36 6.06 7.70
CA ARG A 129 31.32 5.97 9.19
C ARG A 129 30.32 6.89 9.90
N GLY A 130 29.96 8.03 9.31
CA GLY A 130 29.17 9.07 9.99
C GLY A 130 27.65 8.86 10.03
N CYS A 131 27.06 8.08 9.11
CA CYS A 131 25.61 7.84 9.07
C CYS A 131 25.19 6.48 8.48
N CYS A 132 25.90 5.96 7.46
CA CYS A 132 25.58 4.67 6.80
C CYS A 132 26.29 3.44 7.37
N SER A 133 27.12 3.57 8.42
CA SER A 133 27.87 2.45 8.99
C SER A 133 26.97 1.40 9.64
N SER A 134 25.85 1.83 10.23
CA SER A 134 24.87 0.95 10.87
C SER A 134 24.07 0.09 9.88
N GLN A 135 23.95 0.51 8.61
CA GLN A 135 23.28 -0.26 7.57
C GLN A 135 24.22 -1.29 6.92
N ARG A 136 25.53 -1.04 6.93
CA ARG A 136 26.53 -1.92 6.30
C ARG A 136 26.98 -3.09 7.18
N SER A 137 26.84 -2.98 8.50
CA SER A 137 27.21 -4.07 9.42
C SER A 137 26.23 -5.25 9.41
N ARG A 138 25.03 -5.11 8.82
CA ARG A 138 24.03 -6.21 8.70
C ARG A 138 24.06 -6.98 7.39
N THR A 139 24.80 -6.53 6.38
CA THR A 139 24.85 -7.18 5.05
C THR A 139 26.13 -8.01 4.84
N ARG A 140 26.90 -8.24 5.91
CA ARG A 140 28.06 -9.14 5.94
C ARG A 140 27.86 -10.20 7.02
N GLU A 141 26.84 -11.04 6.84
CA GLU A 141 26.77 -12.39 7.42
C GLU A 141 26.34 -13.36 6.30
#